data_AF-A0A536LA72-F1
#
_entry.id   AF-A0A536LA72-F1
#
_cell.length_a   1.000
_cell.length_b   1.000
_cell.length_c   1.000
_cell.angle_alpha   90.00
_cell.angle_beta   90.00
_cell.angle_gamma   90.00
#
_symmetry.space_group_name_H-M   'P 1'
#
loop_
_entity.id
_entity.type
_entity.pdbx_description
1 polymer ?
#
loop_
_entity_poly.entity_id
_entity_poly.type
_entity_poly.pdbx_seq_one_letter_code
_entity_poly.pdbx_strand_id
1 'polypeptide(L)'
;MVSRFDEFLIHQTEQTLASVASDHPEWQDRFYFNVHDRNGEFALITGLGAFPNRKMSQAYIFAAHAGQHYAYLQVRPLNNDRELMKAGTLSFNVIEPLKSWALDIEDEASGISGSLVFKERCPLYRFSPIEWQNNGHQVVKQMHYTQAGVYEGSLTIGGRTFTDLIGMRDRSWGIRDMARVPFWVWISAQFESFSISAWLWETPEGEVIHADGALIPESGEARPVTKIEHEL
;
A
#
# COMPACT_ATOMS: atom_id res chain seq x y z
N MET A 1 1.27 -17.67 19.65
CA MET A 1 -0.10 -17.76 20.20
C MET A 1 -0.96 -18.33 19.10
N VAL A 2 -1.72 -19.39 19.35
CA VAL A 2 -2.59 -19.99 18.33
C VAL A 2 -3.75 -19.03 18.05
N SER A 3 -4.06 -18.80 16.78
CA SER A 3 -5.14 -17.97 16.28
C SER A 3 -6.18 -18.81 15.55
N ARG A 4 -7.35 -18.23 15.25
CA ARG A 4 -8.36 -18.87 14.40
C ARG A 4 -7.85 -19.24 13.00
N PHE A 5 -6.80 -18.59 12.49
CA PHE A 5 -6.25 -18.93 11.18
C PHE A 5 -5.41 -20.20 11.20
N ASP A 6 -4.96 -20.65 12.37
CA ASP A 6 -4.16 -21.86 12.49
C ASP A 6 -4.96 -23.15 12.23
N GLU A 7 -6.29 -23.04 12.07
CA GLU A 7 -7.16 -24.11 11.58
C GLU A 7 -7.12 -24.29 10.06
N PHE A 8 -6.57 -23.31 9.32
CA PHE A 8 -6.50 -23.33 7.86
C PHE A 8 -5.14 -23.87 7.37
N LEU A 9 -5.13 -24.47 6.18
CA LEU A 9 -3.93 -25.04 5.54
C LEU A 9 -3.06 -23.96 4.85
N ILE A 10 -2.68 -22.93 5.58
CA ILE A 10 -2.00 -21.74 5.03
C ILE A 10 -0.70 -21.37 5.77
N HIS A 11 -0.20 -22.24 6.66
CA HIS A 11 1.11 -22.06 7.29
C HIS A 11 2.23 -22.14 6.26
N GLN A 12 3.15 -21.17 6.32
CA GLN A 12 4.36 -21.14 5.49
C GLN A 12 5.61 -21.64 6.22
N THR A 13 5.51 -21.79 7.54
CA THR A 13 6.59 -22.24 8.44
C THR A 13 5.99 -23.18 9.48
N GLU A 14 6.81 -23.78 10.33
CA GLU A 14 6.38 -24.58 11.48
C GLU A 14 5.76 -23.77 12.63
N GLN A 15 5.83 -22.44 12.57
CA GLN A 15 5.28 -21.53 13.57
C GLN A 15 3.79 -21.25 13.36
N THR A 16 3.10 -20.80 14.41
CA THR A 16 1.72 -20.31 14.31
C THR A 16 1.62 -19.10 13.39
N LEU A 17 0.50 -18.90 12.70
CA LEU A 17 0.32 -17.77 11.78
C LEU A 17 0.54 -16.41 12.44
N ALA A 18 0.32 -16.26 13.74
CA ALA A 18 0.66 -15.07 14.51
C ALA A 18 2.11 -14.58 14.30
N SER A 19 3.03 -15.52 14.07
CA SER A 19 4.47 -15.29 13.92
C SER A 19 4.82 -15.09 12.46
N VAL A 20 5.89 -14.34 12.23
CA VAL A 20 6.46 -14.14 10.89
C VAL A 20 7.85 -14.74 10.85
N ALA A 21 8.31 -15.13 9.65
CA ALA A 21 9.53 -15.91 9.49
C ALA A 21 10.82 -15.19 9.93
N SER A 22 10.79 -13.86 10.05
CA SER A 22 11.94 -13.06 10.49
C SER A 22 11.57 -12.30 11.77
N ASP A 23 12.49 -12.26 12.72
CA ASP A 23 12.40 -11.46 13.95
C ASP A 23 12.77 -9.97 13.74
N HIS A 24 13.08 -9.57 12.50
CA HIS A 24 13.48 -8.20 12.19
C HIS A 24 12.39 -7.19 12.62
N PRO A 25 12.73 -6.14 13.38
CA PRO A 25 11.73 -5.22 13.96
C PRO A 25 10.91 -4.47 12.89
N GLU A 26 11.52 -4.20 11.74
CA GLU A 26 10.86 -3.53 10.59
C GLU A 26 10.17 -4.51 9.61
N TRP A 27 9.91 -5.75 10.04
CA TRP A 27 9.00 -6.63 9.30
C TRP A 27 7.58 -6.08 9.38
N GLN A 28 6.94 -5.91 8.23
CA GLN A 28 5.59 -5.36 8.12
C GLN A 28 4.76 -6.10 7.06
N ASP A 29 3.45 -6.19 7.28
CA ASP A 29 2.45 -6.66 6.31
C ASP A 29 1.44 -5.54 6.09
N ARG A 30 1.45 -4.95 4.90
CA ARG A 30 0.80 -3.65 4.64
C ARG A 30 0.01 -3.62 3.36
N PHE A 31 -1.07 -2.87 3.40
CA PHE A 31 -1.75 -2.42 2.20
C PHE A 31 -1.84 -0.90 2.17
N TYR A 32 -1.96 -0.40 0.96
CA TYR A 32 -2.00 1.01 0.66
C TYR A 32 -3.04 1.25 -0.43
N PHE A 33 -3.65 2.43 -0.41
CA PHE A 33 -4.53 2.96 -1.44
C PHE A 33 -4.16 4.41 -1.70
N ASN A 34 -3.97 4.80 -2.97
CA ASN A 34 -4.11 6.20 -3.37
C ASN A 34 -5.49 6.39 -3.98
N VAL A 35 -6.05 7.57 -3.75
CA VAL A 35 -7.37 8.01 -4.20
C VAL A 35 -7.23 9.43 -4.69
N HIS A 36 -7.70 9.72 -5.89
CA HIS A 36 -7.73 11.05 -6.45
C HIS A 36 -8.89 11.19 -7.44
N ASP A 37 -9.28 12.42 -7.71
CA ASP A 37 -10.19 12.72 -8.81
C ASP A 37 -9.43 12.74 -10.15
N ARG A 38 -10.17 12.98 -11.23
CA ARG A 38 -9.62 13.04 -12.59
C ARG A 38 -9.10 14.43 -12.97
N ASN A 39 -9.47 15.47 -12.22
CA ASN A 39 -9.08 16.86 -12.50
C ASN A 39 -7.87 17.30 -11.65
N GLY A 40 -7.40 16.45 -10.73
CA GLY A 40 -6.23 16.73 -9.88
C GLY A 40 -6.51 17.77 -8.79
N GLU A 41 -7.76 17.84 -8.33
CA GLU A 41 -8.18 18.76 -7.28
C GLU A 41 -7.71 18.30 -5.90
N PHE A 42 -7.61 16.99 -5.69
CA PHE A 42 -7.04 16.43 -4.47
C PHE A 42 -6.20 15.17 -4.74
N ALA A 43 -5.33 14.84 -3.78
CA ALA A 43 -4.70 13.53 -3.68
C ALA A 43 -4.81 13.04 -2.23
N LEU A 44 -5.25 11.80 -2.05
CA LEU A 44 -5.33 11.14 -0.76
C LEU A 44 -4.60 9.81 -0.82
N ILE A 45 -3.86 9.49 0.22
CA ILE A 45 -3.29 8.16 0.45
C ILE A 45 -3.74 7.64 1.80
N THR A 46 -4.09 6.36 1.84
CA THR A 46 -4.50 5.68 3.07
C THR A 46 -4.03 4.24 3.05
N GLY A 47 -4.15 3.56 4.17
CA GLY A 47 -3.76 2.16 4.30
C GLY A 47 -3.59 1.76 5.75
N LEU A 48 -3.22 0.50 5.94
CA LEU A 48 -2.90 -0.06 7.24
C LEU A 48 -1.72 -1.01 7.12
N GLY A 49 -0.91 -1.03 8.17
CA GLY A 49 0.12 -2.03 8.37
C GLY A 49 0.00 -2.77 9.68
N ALA A 50 0.21 -4.08 9.63
CA ALA A 50 0.47 -4.90 10.80
C ALA A 50 1.98 -5.10 10.97
N PHE A 51 2.47 -4.92 12.20
CA PHE A 51 3.88 -5.03 12.58
C PHE A 51 4.02 -6.06 13.71
N PRO A 52 4.09 -7.36 13.40
CA PRO A 52 4.05 -8.43 14.40
C PRO A 52 5.17 -8.36 15.44
N ASN A 53 6.40 -8.08 15.00
CA ASN A 53 7.57 -7.99 15.89
C ASN A 53 7.52 -6.74 16.80
N ARG A 54 6.81 -5.70 16.37
CA ARG A 54 6.54 -4.48 17.17
C ARG A 54 5.21 -4.51 17.91
N LYS A 55 4.41 -5.56 17.74
CA LYS A 55 3.11 -5.79 18.38
C LYS A 55 2.12 -4.64 18.20
N MET A 56 2.11 -4.02 17.02
CA MET A 56 1.22 -2.90 16.70
C MET A 56 0.65 -3.02 15.30
N SER A 57 -0.49 -2.39 15.10
CA SER A 57 -1.04 -2.04 13.80
C SER A 57 -1.18 -0.53 13.69
N GLN A 58 -0.97 0.01 12.51
CA GLN A 58 -1.07 1.44 12.24
C GLN A 58 -1.85 1.68 10.96
N ALA A 59 -2.81 2.58 11.01
CA ALA A 59 -3.52 3.10 9.83
C ALA A 59 -3.33 4.61 9.71
N TYR A 60 -3.50 5.14 8.51
CA TYR A 60 -3.30 6.56 8.25
C TYR A 60 -4.19 7.10 7.13
N ILE A 61 -4.38 8.42 7.13
CA ILE A 61 -4.77 9.23 5.99
C ILE A 61 -3.72 10.32 5.85
N PHE A 62 -3.18 10.49 4.64
CA PHE A 62 -2.51 11.73 4.25
C PHE A 62 -3.18 12.27 3.01
N ALA A 63 -3.51 13.55 2.99
CA ALA A 63 -4.16 14.15 1.84
C ALA A 63 -3.70 15.57 1.58
N ALA A 64 -3.85 16.01 0.33
CA ALA A 64 -3.66 17.38 -0.10
C ALA A 64 -4.88 17.81 -0.92
N HIS A 65 -5.44 18.98 -0.58
CA HIS A 65 -6.56 19.59 -1.31
C HIS A 65 -6.49 21.11 -1.15
N ALA A 66 -6.58 21.85 -2.25
CA ALA A 66 -6.59 23.32 -2.27
C ALA A 66 -5.42 23.98 -1.47
N GLY A 67 -4.21 23.42 -1.57
CA GLY A 67 -3.02 23.92 -0.88
C GLY A 67 -2.92 23.57 0.62
N GLN A 68 -3.92 22.87 1.17
CA GLN A 68 -3.90 22.38 2.55
C GLN A 68 -3.45 20.91 2.59
N HIS A 69 -2.63 20.56 3.58
CA HIS A 69 -2.25 19.19 3.89
C HIS A 69 -3.00 18.67 5.12
N TYR A 70 -3.38 17.40 5.07
CA TYR A 70 -4.10 16.70 6.14
C TYR A 70 -3.32 15.46 6.53
N ALA A 71 -3.28 15.17 7.83
CA ALA A 71 -2.58 14.02 8.37
C ALA A 71 -3.35 13.45 9.56
N TYR A 72 -3.77 12.19 9.43
CA TYR A 72 -4.43 11.43 10.48
C TYR A 72 -3.71 10.10 10.65
N LEU A 73 -3.24 9.79 11.85
CA LEU A 73 -2.54 8.56 12.16
C LEU A 73 -3.19 7.89 13.36
N GLN A 74 -3.45 6.60 13.24
CA GLN A 74 -4.03 5.79 14.32
C GLN A 74 -3.19 4.54 14.53
N VAL A 75 -2.89 4.25 15.79
CA VAL A 75 -2.12 3.08 16.20
C VAL A 75 -2.93 2.28 17.21
N ARG A 76 -2.89 0.95 17.08
CA ARG A 76 -3.45 0.05 18.08
C ARG A 76 -2.49 -1.10 18.38
N PRO A 77 -2.58 -1.73 19.57
CA PRO A 77 -1.92 -3.00 19.82
C PRO A 77 -2.40 -4.06 18.82
N LEU A 78 -1.48 -4.93 18.40
CA LEU A 78 -1.78 -6.11 17.60
C LEU A 78 -1.89 -7.33 18.53
N ASN A 79 -3.10 -7.87 18.67
CA ASN A 79 -3.45 -8.91 19.64
C ASN A 79 -3.76 -10.23 18.94
N ASN A 80 -2.80 -10.71 18.11
CA ASN A 80 -2.98 -11.90 17.29
C ASN A 80 -4.23 -11.86 16.39
N ASP A 81 -4.55 -10.65 15.90
CA ASP A 81 -5.78 -10.30 15.20
C ASP A 81 -5.48 -9.52 13.91
N ARG A 82 -4.52 -9.98 13.10
CA ARG A 82 -4.07 -9.28 11.87
C ARG A 82 -5.17 -9.13 10.82
N GLU A 83 -6.19 -9.98 10.87
CA GLU A 83 -7.40 -9.90 10.07
C GLU A 83 -8.31 -8.72 10.44
N LEU A 84 -8.19 -8.19 11.66
CA LEU A 84 -8.87 -6.96 12.04
C LEU A 84 -8.13 -5.79 11.39
N MET A 85 -8.48 -5.50 10.15
CA MET A 85 -7.92 -4.42 9.34
C MET A 85 -8.58 -3.08 9.70
N LYS A 86 -8.47 -2.70 10.98
CA LYS A 86 -9.02 -1.46 11.53
C LYS A 86 -8.05 -0.82 12.52
N ALA A 87 -7.92 0.50 12.51
CA ALA A 87 -7.31 1.28 13.59
C ALA A 87 -7.98 2.66 13.69
N GLY A 88 -8.45 3.02 14.89
CA GLY A 88 -9.34 4.17 15.07
C GLY A 88 -10.62 4.03 14.24
N THR A 89 -10.94 5.08 13.51
CA THR A 89 -12.07 5.19 12.58
C THR A 89 -11.78 4.64 11.18
N LEU A 90 -10.53 4.24 10.88
CA LEU A 90 -10.17 3.71 9.57
C LEU A 90 -10.37 2.19 9.53
N SER A 91 -11.21 1.71 8.62
CA SER A 91 -11.56 0.30 8.46
C SER A 91 -11.46 -0.13 7.00
N PHE A 92 -10.92 -1.33 6.79
CA PHE A 92 -10.69 -1.90 5.48
C PHE A 92 -11.17 -3.34 5.45
N ASN A 93 -11.85 -3.75 4.38
CA ASN A 93 -12.32 -5.13 4.23
C ASN A 93 -12.13 -5.62 2.80
N VAL A 94 -11.67 -6.86 2.64
CA VAL A 94 -11.71 -7.55 1.35
C VAL A 94 -13.15 -7.97 1.08
N ILE A 95 -13.75 -7.48 0.01
CA ILE A 95 -15.09 -7.95 -0.42
C ILE A 95 -14.93 -9.19 -1.31
N GLU A 96 -14.10 -9.07 -2.36
CA GLU A 96 -13.73 -10.18 -3.23
C GLU A 96 -12.21 -10.19 -3.39
N PRO A 97 -11.52 -11.29 -3.03
CA PRO A 97 -10.07 -11.38 -3.11
C PRO A 97 -9.55 -10.95 -4.47
N LEU A 98 -8.56 -10.06 -4.44
CA LEU A 98 -7.92 -9.45 -5.60
C LEU A 98 -8.79 -8.55 -6.47
N LYS A 99 -10.13 -8.52 -6.30
CA LYS A 99 -11.01 -7.72 -7.15
C LYS A 99 -11.61 -6.49 -6.50
N SER A 100 -12.00 -6.57 -5.22
CA SER A 100 -12.68 -5.45 -4.56
C SER A 100 -12.47 -5.36 -3.06
N TRP A 101 -12.44 -4.11 -2.57
CA TRP A 101 -12.21 -3.77 -1.16
C TRP A 101 -13.16 -2.66 -0.72
N ALA A 102 -13.70 -2.77 0.50
CA ALA A 102 -14.39 -1.68 1.18
C ALA A 102 -13.38 -0.88 2.03
N LEU A 103 -13.47 0.44 1.93
CA LEU A 103 -12.70 1.41 2.70
C LEU A 103 -13.70 2.35 3.38
N ASP A 104 -13.75 2.32 4.71
CA ASP A 104 -14.48 3.30 5.50
C ASP A 104 -13.44 4.15 6.23
N ILE A 105 -13.40 5.44 5.91
CA ILE A 105 -12.40 6.37 6.40
C ILE A 105 -13.07 7.62 6.97
N GLU A 106 -12.61 8.05 8.13
CA GLU A 106 -13.14 9.23 8.81
C GLU A 106 -12.06 9.85 9.68
N ASP A 107 -11.86 11.15 9.55
CA ASP A 107 -11.11 12.00 10.46
C ASP A 107 -11.98 13.22 10.74
N GLU A 108 -12.79 13.13 11.80
CA GLU A 108 -13.74 14.16 12.22
C GLU A 108 -13.05 15.51 12.43
N ALA A 109 -11.84 15.51 13.01
CA ALA A 109 -11.10 16.74 13.31
C ALA A 109 -10.69 17.52 12.06
N SER A 110 -10.41 16.81 10.97
CA SER A 110 -10.07 17.38 9.66
C SER A 110 -11.27 17.52 8.71
N GLY A 111 -12.44 17.02 9.11
CA GLY A 111 -13.62 16.94 8.23
C GLY A 111 -13.42 16.05 7.01
N ILE A 112 -12.55 15.03 7.11
CA ILE A 112 -12.38 14.01 6.07
C ILE A 112 -13.32 12.85 6.38
N SER A 113 -14.11 12.42 5.40
CA SER A 113 -14.96 11.24 5.55
C SER A 113 -15.24 10.57 4.21
N GLY A 114 -15.37 9.25 4.18
CA GLY A 114 -15.67 8.53 2.97
C GLY A 114 -16.01 7.07 3.22
N SER A 115 -16.91 6.56 2.38
CA SER A 115 -17.16 5.12 2.24
C SER A 115 -16.97 4.81 0.76
N LEU A 116 -15.94 4.01 0.48
CA LEU A 116 -15.47 3.72 -0.86
C LEU A 116 -15.39 2.22 -1.08
N VAL A 117 -15.73 1.78 -2.28
CA VAL A 117 -15.46 0.43 -2.75
C VAL A 117 -14.47 0.50 -3.90
N PHE A 118 -13.23 0.09 -3.63
CA PHE A 118 -12.26 -0.15 -4.69
C PHE A 118 -12.70 -1.32 -5.56
N LYS A 119 -12.66 -1.14 -6.88
CA LYS A 119 -12.83 -2.18 -7.90
C LYS A 119 -11.59 -2.22 -8.78
N GLU A 120 -11.07 -3.42 -9.01
CA GLU A 120 -9.97 -3.62 -9.97
C GLU A 120 -10.37 -3.12 -11.36
N ARG A 121 -9.40 -2.55 -12.07
CA ARG A 121 -9.57 -2.07 -13.44
C ARG A 121 -8.52 -2.67 -14.37
N CYS A 122 -7.25 -2.58 -13.97
CA CYS A 122 -6.17 -3.29 -14.65
C CYS A 122 -5.78 -4.56 -13.86
N PRO A 123 -5.22 -5.57 -14.54
CA PRO A 123 -4.62 -6.73 -13.89
C PRO A 123 -3.62 -6.34 -12.79
N LEU A 124 -3.49 -7.21 -11.79
CA LEU A 124 -2.48 -7.08 -10.76
C LEU A 124 -1.09 -7.25 -11.37
N TYR A 125 -0.19 -6.32 -11.05
CA TYR A 125 1.21 -6.40 -11.39
C TYR A 125 2.03 -6.73 -10.15
N ARG A 126 2.70 -7.88 -10.19
CA ARG A 126 3.59 -8.33 -9.11
C ARG A 126 5.02 -7.99 -9.50
N PHE A 127 5.68 -7.24 -8.64
CA PHE A 127 7.08 -6.88 -8.80
C PHE A 127 7.97 -8.09 -8.47
N SER A 128 9.17 -8.10 -9.04
CA SER A 128 10.25 -8.97 -8.61
C SER A 128 10.60 -8.70 -7.14
N PRO A 129 11.06 -9.72 -6.38
CA PRO A 129 11.43 -9.54 -4.98
C PRO A 129 12.50 -8.46 -4.83
N ILE A 130 12.38 -7.64 -3.80
CA ILE A 130 13.37 -6.61 -3.48
C ILE A 130 14.18 -7.10 -2.30
N GLU A 131 15.49 -7.18 -2.49
CA GLU A 131 16.42 -7.55 -1.44
C GLU A 131 17.65 -6.65 -1.49
N TRP A 132 17.92 -5.96 -0.39
CA TRP A 132 19.09 -5.10 -0.26
C TRP A 132 19.59 -5.08 1.18
N GLN A 133 20.92 -5.12 1.29
CA GLN A 133 21.63 -4.99 2.55
C GLN A 133 22.60 -3.83 2.46
N ASN A 134 22.78 -3.13 3.58
CA ASN A 134 23.75 -2.05 3.71
C ASN A 134 24.60 -2.29 4.95
N ASN A 135 25.93 -2.35 4.79
CA ASN A 135 26.88 -2.61 5.87
C ASN A 135 26.52 -3.83 6.75
N GLY A 136 26.07 -4.92 6.11
CA GLY A 136 25.67 -6.16 6.80
C GLY A 136 24.30 -6.12 7.47
N HIS A 137 23.56 -5.02 7.37
CA HIS A 137 22.18 -4.92 7.85
C HIS A 137 21.19 -5.17 6.71
N GLN A 138 20.20 -6.04 6.93
CA GLN A 138 19.09 -6.21 6.00
C GLN A 138 18.20 -4.96 6.03
N VAL A 139 18.20 -4.17 4.95
CA VAL A 139 17.39 -2.95 4.86
C VAL A 139 16.03 -3.25 4.25
N VAL A 140 16.03 -4.00 3.15
CA VAL A 140 14.79 -4.44 2.49
C VAL A 140 14.89 -5.92 2.14
N LYS A 141 13.83 -6.67 2.41
CA LYS A 141 13.58 -8.02 1.92
C LYS A 141 12.07 -8.23 1.87
N GLN A 142 11.45 -7.86 0.75
CA GLN A 142 9.99 -7.81 0.66
C GLN A 142 9.47 -8.27 -0.69
N MET A 143 8.19 -8.65 -0.67
CA MET A 143 7.36 -8.81 -1.85
C MET A 143 6.42 -7.62 -1.97
N HIS A 144 6.03 -7.31 -3.21
CA HIS A 144 5.17 -6.18 -3.51
C HIS A 144 4.32 -6.48 -4.77
N TYR A 145 3.07 -6.03 -4.75
CA TYR A 145 2.26 -5.97 -5.95
C TYR A 145 1.35 -4.75 -5.92
N THR A 146 0.95 -4.30 -7.11
CA THR A 146 0.03 -3.18 -7.28
C THR A 146 -1.12 -3.53 -8.20
N GLN A 147 -2.24 -2.85 -8.05
CA GLN A 147 -3.39 -3.01 -8.92
C GLN A 147 -4.14 -1.70 -9.06
N ALA A 148 -4.25 -1.23 -10.29
CA ALA A 148 -4.99 -0.03 -10.63
C ALA A 148 -6.50 -0.30 -10.62
N GLY A 149 -7.27 0.70 -10.21
CA GLY A 149 -8.70 0.56 -10.01
C GLY A 149 -9.46 1.88 -10.00
N VAL A 150 -10.76 1.72 -9.80
CA VAL A 150 -11.74 2.80 -9.62
C VAL A 150 -12.42 2.64 -8.28
N TYR A 151 -13.00 3.71 -7.76
CA TYR A 151 -13.76 3.66 -6.51
C TYR A 151 -15.23 4.01 -6.76
N GLU A 152 -16.11 3.15 -6.28
CA GLU A 152 -17.52 3.48 -6.09
C GLU A 152 -17.70 4.15 -4.72
N GLY A 153 -18.68 5.05 -4.58
CA GLY A 153 -18.94 5.78 -3.34
C GLY A 153 -18.48 7.23 -3.41
N SER A 154 -18.17 7.83 -2.26
CA SER A 154 -17.79 9.24 -2.18
C SER A 154 -16.79 9.53 -1.08
N LEU A 155 -16.00 10.58 -1.29
CA LEU A 155 -15.02 11.10 -0.35
C LEU A 155 -15.26 12.60 -0.13
N THR A 156 -15.32 13.02 1.11
CA THR A 156 -15.37 14.42 1.52
C THR A 156 -14.01 14.85 2.07
N ILE A 157 -13.49 15.96 1.57
CA ILE A 157 -12.25 16.60 2.03
C ILE A 157 -12.36 18.12 1.85
N GLY A 158 -11.98 18.89 2.87
CA GLY A 158 -12.08 20.36 2.84
C GLY A 158 -13.50 20.86 2.57
N GLY A 159 -14.52 20.17 3.09
CA GLY A 159 -15.94 20.54 2.93
C GLY A 159 -16.54 20.25 1.56
N ARG A 160 -15.79 19.64 0.63
CA ARG A 160 -16.28 19.24 -0.69
C ARG A 160 -16.32 17.72 -0.81
N THR A 161 -17.39 17.21 -1.43
CA THR A 161 -17.56 15.79 -1.72
C THR A 161 -17.20 15.50 -3.18
N PHE A 162 -16.44 14.43 -3.39
CA PHE A 162 -15.98 13.95 -4.68
C PHE A 162 -16.49 12.52 -4.94
N THR A 163 -16.81 12.22 -6.19
CA THR A 163 -17.23 10.92 -6.72
C THR A 163 -16.38 10.58 -7.94
N ASP A 164 -16.64 9.43 -8.59
CA ASP A 164 -15.97 9.02 -9.84
C ASP A 164 -14.43 8.94 -9.70
N LEU A 165 -14.01 8.51 -8.51
CA LEU A 165 -12.62 8.52 -8.07
C LEU A 165 -11.85 7.36 -8.69
N ILE A 166 -10.55 7.58 -8.84
CA ILE A 166 -9.63 6.58 -9.37
C ILE A 166 -8.40 6.47 -8.46
N GLY A 167 -7.70 5.35 -8.57
CA GLY A 167 -6.38 5.21 -7.96
C GLY A 167 -5.85 3.78 -8.02
N MET A 168 -4.95 3.46 -7.12
CA MET A 168 -4.25 2.19 -7.10
C MET A 168 -4.22 1.64 -5.68
N ARG A 169 -4.26 0.32 -5.57
CA ARG A 169 -3.91 -0.38 -4.34
C ARG A 169 -2.53 -1.01 -4.45
N ASP A 170 -1.87 -1.12 -3.31
CA ASP A 170 -0.62 -1.85 -3.10
C ASP A 170 -0.81 -2.90 -1.99
N ARG A 171 -0.14 -4.04 -2.12
CA ARG A 171 0.22 -4.91 -1.01
C ARG A 171 1.73 -5.14 -0.97
N SER A 172 2.32 -4.87 0.18
CA SER A 172 3.71 -5.22 0.49
C SER A 172 3.83 -6.00 1.79
N TRP A 173 4.73 -6.98 1.82
CA TRP A 173 5.05 -7.72 3.04
C TRP A 173 6.50 -8.16 3.07
N GLY A 174 7.11 -8.06 4.25
CA GLY A 174 8.52 -8.38 4.47
C GLY A 174 9.25 -7.30 5.27
N ILE A 175 10.57 -7.33 5.23
CA ILE A 175 11.45 -6.37 5.90
C ILE A 175 11.52 -5.11 5.03
N ARG A 176 11.25 -3.94 5.62
CA ARG A 176 11.52 -2.66 4.97
C ARG A 176 11.75 -1.58 6.02
N ASP A 177 13.03 -1.33 6.30
CA ASP A 177 13.52 -0.25 7.16
C ASP A 177 13.65 1.05 6.34
N MET A 178 12.53 1.77 6.20
CA MET A 178 12.47 3.00 5.39
C MET A 178 13.45 4.09 5.84
N ALA A 179 13.86 4.10 7.11
CA ALA A 179 14.82 5.09 7.62
C ALA A 179 16.24 4.90 7.06
N ARG A 180 16.53 3.72 6.50
CA ARG A 180 17.81 3.37 5.87
C ARG A 180 17.77 3.34 4.35
N VAL A 181 16.61 3.59 3.75
CA VAL A 181 16.45 3.67 2.29
C VAL A 181 16.87 5.07 1.86
N PRO A 182 17.95 5.21 1.08
CA PRO A 182 18.50 6.53 0.77
C PRO A 182 17.65 7.24 -0.29
N PHE A 183 17.28 6.54 -1.36
CA PHE A 183 16.46 7.10 -2.43
C PHE A 183 15.55 6.04 -3.04
N TRP A 184 14.32 6.45 -3.35
CA TRP A 184 13.39 5.66 -4.14
C TRP A 184 12.37 6.56 -4.85
N VAL A 185 11.93 6.10 -6.02
CA VAL A 185 10.83 6.68 -6.80
C VAL A 185 9.79 5.61 -7.02
N TRP A 186 8.52 5.96 -6.80
CA TRP A 186 7.39 5.16 -7.25
C TRP A 186 6.51 5.96 -8.18
N ILE A 187 6.27 5.38 -9.35
CA ILE A 187 5.29 5.85 -10.30
C ILE A 187 4.05 4.99 -10.11
N SER A 188 2.93 5.64 -9.80
CA SER A 188 1.58 5.07 -9.88
C SER A 188 0.74 6.01 -10.74
N ALA A 189 0.46 5.61 -11.97
CA ALA A 189 -0.24 6.43 -12.93
C ALA A 189 -1.33 5.63 -13.63
N GLN A 190 -2.48 6.26 -13.81
CA GLN A 190 -3.60 5.69 -14.56
C GLN A 190 -3.89 6.54 -15.78
N PHE A 191 -4.03 5.87 -16.93
CA PHE A 191 -4.44 6.45 -18.20
C PHE A 191 -5.80 5.88 -18.60
N GLU A 192 -6.34 6.24 -19.75
CA GLU A 192 -7.69 5.80 -20.16
C GLU A 192 -7.83 4.29 -20.32
N SER A 193 -6.81 3.61 -20.87
CA SER A 193 -6.88 2.18 -21.21
C SER A 193 -5.77 1.32 -20.59
N PHE A 194 -4.90 1.93 -19.78
CA PHE A 194 -3.80 1.25 -19.09
C PHE A 194 -3.40 1.99 -17.81
N SER A 195 -2.58 1.34 -17.00
CA SER A 195 -1.87 1.95 -15.88
C SER A 195 -0.37 1.77 -16.03
N ILE A 196 0.43 2.57 -15.32
CA ILE A 196 1.86 2.37 -15.14
C ILE A 196 2.13 2.28 -13.65
N SER A 197 2.83 1.22 -13.26
CA SER A 197 3.36 1.08 -11.90
C SER A 197 4.83 0.70 -12.01
N ALA A 198 5.71 1.51 -11.42
CA ALA A 198 7.16 1.29 -11.53
C ALA A 198 7.91 1.82 -10.31
N TRP A 199 8.93 1.10 -9.87
CA TRP A 199 9.82 1.43 -8.77
C TRP A 199 11.25 1.56 -9.26
N LEU A 200 11.93 2.57 -8.72
CA LEU A 200 13.38 2.73 -8.78
C LEU A 200 13.88 2.97 -7.36
N TRP A 201 14.91 2.25 -6.95
CA TRP A 201 15.59 2.36 -5.68
C TRP A 201 17.08 2.45 -5.97
N GLU A 202 17.76 3.43 -5.38
CA GLU A 202 19.17 3.70 -5.65
C GLU A 202 19.92 4.03 -4.36
N THR A 203 21.23 3.81 -4.38
CA THR A 203 22.16 4.33 -3.37
C THR A 203 22.31 5.86 -3.50
N PRO A 204 22.90 6.56 -2.52
CA PRO A 204 23.21 7.98 -2.66
C PRO A 204 24.11 8.31 -3.86
N GLU A 205 24.91 7.34 -4.34
CA GLU A 205 25.80 7.47 -5.49
C GLU A 205 25.09 7.19 -6.83
N GLY A 206 23.80 6.85 -6.82
CA GLY A 206 23.02 6.53 -8.02
C GLY A 206 23.18 5.08 -8.50
N GLU A 207 23.70 4.18 -7.67
CA GLU A 207 23.73 2.75 -8.02
C GLU A 207 22.34 2.14 -7.83
N VAL A 208 21.80 1.50 -8.87
CA VAL A 208 20.48 0.87 -8.82
C VAL A 208 20.48 -0.31 -7.84
N ILE A 209 19.68 -0.17 -6.78
CA ILE A 209 19.35 -1.22 -5.83
C ILE A 209 18.24 -2.11 -6.41
N HIS A 210 17.21 -1.49 -6.98
CA HIS A 210 16.08 -2.20 -7.59
C HIS A 210 15.39 -1.30 -8.63
N ALA A 211 15.11 -1.83 -9.81
CA ALA A 211 14.30 -1.18 -10.82
C ALA A 211 13.37 -2.21 -11.46
N ASP A 212 12.07 -1.99 -11.33
CA ASP A 212 11.06 -2.89 -11.90
C ASP A 212 9.72 -2.15 -12.06
N GLY A 213 8.90 -2.60 -13.00
CA GLY A 213 7.65 -1.95 -13.31
C GLY A 213 7.06 -2.41 -14.64
N ALA A 214 5.85 -1.96 -14.90
CA ALA A 214 5.21 -2.22 -16.18
C ALA A 214 4.20 -1.14 -16.55
N LEU A 215 3.98 -1.03 -17.86
CA LEU A 215 2.70 -0.57 -18.40
C LEU A 215 1.74 -1.76 -18.39
N ILE A 216 0.57 -1.60 -17.77
CA ILE A 216 -0.42 -2.65 -17.57
C ILE A 216 -1.73 -2.25 -18.29
N PRO A 217 -1.98 -2.78 -19.50
CA PRO A 217 -3.24 -2.58 -20.20
C PRO A 217 -4.40 -3.26 -19.49
N GLU A 218 -5.61 -2.70 -19.63
CA GLU A 218 -6.85 -3.39 -19.23
C GLU A 218 -7.05 -4.72 -19.96
N SER A 219 -6.49 -4.85 -21.16
CA SER A 219 -6.57 -6.08 -21.97
C SER A 219 -5.78 -7.27 -21.40
N GLY A 220 -4.95 -7.07 -20.37
CA GLY A 220 -4.29 -8.17 -19.66
C GLY A 220 -2.77 -8.11 -19.65
N GLU A 221 -2.15 -8.12 -20.83
CA GLU A 221 -0.71 -8.37 -20.95
C GLU A 221 0.14 -7.16 -20.57
N ALA A 222 0.78 -7.23 -19.40
CA ALA A 222 1.70 -6.21 -18.91
C ALA A 222 2.98 -6.15 -19.78
N ARG A 223 3.44 -4.93 -20.03
CA ARG A 223 4.65 -4.62 -20.79
C ARG A 223 5.70 -4.09 -19.81
N PRO A 224 6.77 -4.85 -19.52
CA PRO A 224 7.77 -4.44 -18.55
C PRO A 224 8.44 -3.11 -18.92
N VAL A 225 8.67 -2.27 -17.92
CA VAL A 225 9.57 -1.14 -18.00
C VAL A 225 10.99 -1.68 -18.00
N THR A 226 11.78 -1.34 -19.02
CA THR A 226 13.15 -1.85 -19.18
C THR A 226 14.19 -0.97 -18.49
N LYS A 227 13.87 0.30 -18.24
CA LYS A 227 14.77 1.28 -17.62
C LYS A 227 13.99 2.46 -17.05
N ILE A 228 14.46 3.01 -15.94
CA ILE A 228 13.99 4.25 -15.32
C ILE A 228 15.24 5.11 -15.09
N GLU A 229 15.20 6.38 -15.49
CA GLU A 229 16.32 7.33 -15.35
C GLU A 229 15.81 8.68 -14.85
N HIS A 230 16.66 9.42 -14.15
CA HIS A 230 16.39 10.78 -13.70
C HIS A 230 17.66 11.65 -13.76
N GLU A 231 17.48 12.97 -13.66
CA GLU A 231 18.57 13.97 -13.62
C GLU A 231 18.73 14.63 -12.24
N LEU A 232 18.05 14.11 -11.21
CA LEU A 232 18.17 14.56 -9.82
C LEU A 232 19.59 14.43 -9.28
#